data_AF-A0A7C7DT01-F1
#
_entry.id   AF-A0A7C7DT01-F1
#
_cell.length_a   1.000
_cell.length_b   1.000
_cell.length_c   1.000
_cell.angle_alpha   90.00
_cell.angle_beta   90.00
_cell.angle_gamma   90.00
#
_symmetry.space_group_name_H-M   'P 1'
#
loop_
_entity.id
_entity.type
_entity.pdbx_description
1 polymer ?
#
loop_
_entity_poly.entity_id
_entity_poly.type
_entity_poly.pdbx_seq_one_letter_code
_entity_poly.pdbx_strand_id
1 'polypeptide(L)'
;MPVPLSNERLASRGFNQAELLAAGLARVIGTRVVPEALSRVEVTRPQSKLGAAGRRYNLKGAFVARYPGLVAGKSVLLVDDVLTTGATADQCAVALLRAGALRVVVVTAARGMVSKFLFTPGGTIHNTSKSSIICVKNTMGRGHM
;
A
#
# COMPACT_ATOMS: atom_id res chain seq x y z
N MET A 1 -5.21 3.23 6.87
CA MET A 1 -4.23 2.17 7.19
C MET A 1 -2.91 2.54 6.54
N PRO A 2 -1.82 2.59 7.32
CA PRO A 2 -0.50 2.96 6.82
C PRO A 2 0.17 1.78 6.09
N VAL A 3 1.04 2.10 5.13
CA VAL A 3 1.97 1.12 4.54
C VAL A 3 3.00 0.70 5.60
N PRO A 4 3.18 -0.60 5.87
CA PRO A 4 4.18 -1.05 6.84
C PRO A 4 5.61 -0.86 6.32
N LEU A 5 6.49 -0.34 7.16
CA LEU A 5 7.92 -0.29 6.89
C LEU A 5 8.59 -1.66 7.11
N SER A 6 9.80 -1.82 6.57
CA SER A 6 10.67 -2.90 6.99
C SER A 6 11.30 -2.60 8.34
N ASN A 7 11.70 -3.64 9.08
CA ASN A 7 12.36 -3.51 10.38
C ASN A 7 13.62 -2.64 10.30
N GLU A 8 14.43 -2.80 9.24
CA GLU A 8 15.62 -1.99 8.99
C GLU A 8 15.29 -0.49 8.81
N ARG A 9 14.21 -0.19 8.08
CA ARG A 9 13.75 1.19 7.88
C ARG A 9 13.14 1.78 9.14
N LEU A 10 12.44 0.98 9.93
CA LEU A 10 11.88 1.41 11.20
C LEU A 10 13.01 1.70 12.22
N ALA A 11 14.01 0.83 12.28
CA ALA A 11 15.18 1.00 13.15
C ALA A 11 16.01 2.24 12.78
N SER A 12 16.21 2.51 11.49
CA SER A 12 16.97 3.69 11.04
C SER A 12 16.21 5.00 11.20
N ARG A 13 14.89 5.00 11.00
CA ARG A 13 14.07 6.22 11.05
C ARG A 13 13.44 6.49 12.40
N GLY A 14 13.37 5.51 13.29
CA GLY A 14 12.71 5.57 14.60
C GLY A 14 11.18 5.58 14.56
N PHE A 15 10.55 5.88 13.41
CA PHE A 15 9.10 5.91 13.25
C PHE A 15 8.65 5.66 11.80
N ASN A 16 7.39 5.30 11.63
CA ASN A 16 6.74 5.13 10.32
C ASN A 16 6.03 6.42 9.89
N GLN A 17 6.57 7.11 8.87
CA GLN A 17 5.98 8.35 8.35
C GLN A 17 4.54 8.15 7.85
N ALA A 18 4.25 6.99 7.25
CA ALA A 18 2.91 6.66 6.78
C ALA A 18 1.90 6.51 7.93
N GLU A 19 2.34 6.06 9.11
CA GLU A 19 1.50 6.00 10.32
C GLU A 19 1.11 7.39 10.80
N LEU A 20 2.08 8.32 10.86
CA LEU A 20 1.80 9.71 11.26
C LEU A 20 0.84 10.39 10.28
N LEU A 21 1.05 10.21 8.97
CA LEU A 21 0.15 10.73 7.93
C LEU A 21 -1.24 10.10 8.04
N ALA A 22 -1.32 8.78 8.26
CA ALA A 22 -2.59 8.08 8.42
C ALA A 22 -3.35 8.58 9.66
N ALA A 23 -2.65 8.82 10.78
CA ALA A 23 -3.25 9.36 11.99
C ALA A 23 -3.80 10.78 11.80
N GLY A 24 -3.03 11.65 11.14
CA GLY A 24 -3.49 13.00 10.79
C GLY A 24 -4.72 12.98 9.88
N LEU A 25 -4.67 12.19 8.81
CA LEU A 25 -5.77 12.05 7.87
C LEU A 25 -7.02 11.47 8.52
N ALA A 26 -6.86 10.44 9.35
CA ALA A 26 -7.97 9.79 10.06
C ALA A 26 -8.71 10.74 11.00
N ARG A 27 -7.98 11.65 11.66
CA ARG A 27 -8.57 12.71 12.48
C ARG A 27 -9.42 13.68 11.66
N VAL A 28 -8.95 14.05 10.46
CA VAL A 28 -9.66 15.00 9.58
C VAL A 28 -10.93 14.39 8.99
N ILE A 29 -10.89 13.12 8.57
CA ILE A 29 -12.03 12.47 7.89
C ILE A 29 -12.93 11.65 8.84
N GLY A 30 -12.65 11.64 10.14
CA GLY A 30 -13.45 10.93 11.14
C GLY A 30 -13.42 9.41 11.01
N THR A 31 -12.25 8.81 10.73
CA THR A 31 -12.10 7.35 10.62
C THR A 31 -11.06 6.78 11.58
N ARG A 32 -10.96 5.45 11.67
CA ARG A 32 -10.00 4.75 12.52
C ARG A 32 -8.77 4.30 11.72
N VAL A 33 -7.58 4.46 12.31
CA VAL A 33 -6.35 3.82 11.81
C VAL A 33 -6.25 2.41 12.37
N VAL A 34 -5.93 1.46 11.51
CA VAL A 34 -5.83 0.02 11.85
C VAL A 34 -4.48 -0.52 11.35
N PRO A 35 -3.34 -0.08 11.93
CA PRO A 35 -2.01 -0.46 11.45
C PRO A 35 -1.74 -1.96 11.57
N GLU A 36 -2.33 -2.64 12.54
CA GLU A 36 -2.18 -4.07 12.81
C GLU A 36 -2.78 -4.96 11.72
N ALA A 37 -3.70 -4.43 10.90
CA ALA A 37 -4.40 -5.20 9.87
C ALA A 37 -3.52 -5.58 8.68
N LEU A 38 -2.43 -4.85 8.43
CA LEU A 38 -1.48 -5.10 7.34
C LEU A 38 -0.06 -5.16 7.90
N SER A 39 0.70 -6.16 7.52
CA SER A 39 2.09 -6.30 7.95
C SER A 39 2.99 -6.61 6.79
N ARG A 40 4.23 -6.14 6.88
CA ARG A 40 5.31 -6.57 5.99
C ARG A 40 5.89 -7.88 6.52
N VAL A 41 6.06 -8.84 5.63
CA VAL A 41 6.77 -10.09 5.89
C VAL A 41 8.24 -9.85 5.56
N GLU A 42 9.10 -9.94 6.55
CA GLU A 42 10.55 -9.92 6.33
C GLU A 42 10.97 -11.29 5.82
N VAL A 43 11.15 -11.43 4.50
CA VAL A 43 11.80 -12.62 3.94
C VAL A 43 13.30 -12.43 4.12
N THR A 44 13.84 -12.95 5.22
CA THR A 44 15.27 -13.10 5.47
C THR A 44 15.89 -14.09 4.47
N ARG A 45 16.21 -13.66 3.25
CA ARG A 45 17.18 -14.35 2.39
C ARG A 45 18.08 -13.36 1.66
N PRO A 46 19.41 -13.53 1.71
CA PRO A 46 20.34 -12.63 1.05
C PRO A 46 20.25 -12.85 -0.45
N GLN A 47 19.71 -11.88 -1.19
CA GLN A 47 19.86 -11.83 -2.65
C GLN A 47 20.81 -10.69 -3.00
N SER A 48 22.07 -10.90 -2.66
CA SER A 48 23.18 -10.24 -3.34
C SER A 48 23.01 -10.47 -4.85
N LYS A 49 22.94 -9.37 -5.62
CA LYS A 49 23.00 -9.30 -7.10
C LYS A 49 21.68 -9.36 -7.92
N LEU A 50 20.65 -8.60 -7.58
CA LEU A 50 19.58 -8.35 -8.57
C LEU A 50 19.30 -6.84 -8.76
N GLY A 51 19.42 -6.38 -10.01
CA GLY A 51 19.13 -5.01 -10.44
C GLY A 51 17.65 -4.63 -10.30
N ALA A 52 17.20 -3.55 -10.95
CA ALA A 52 15.85 -2.98 -10.80
C ALA A 52 14.70 -4.00 -10.98
N ALA A 53 14.89 -5.05 -11.80
CA ALA A 53 13.94 -6.15 -11.97
C ALA A 53 13.80 -7.04 -10.71
N GLY A 54 14.86 -7.21 -9.93
CA GLY A 54 14.87 -7.98 -8.68
C GLY A 54 14.07 -7.35 -7.55
N ARG A 55 14.07 -6.02 -7.46
CA ARG A 55 13.25 -5.29 -6.48
C ARG A 55 11.75 -5.57 -6.66
N ARG A 56 11.31 -5.84 -7.89
CA ARG A 56 9.91 -6.15 -8.21
C ARG A 56 9.53 -7.59 -7.83
N TYR A 57 10.45 -8.55 -7.99
CA TYR A 57 10.25 -9.93 -7.56
C TYR A 57 10.28 -10.06 -6.03
N ASN A 58 11.10 -9.26 -5.34
CA ASN A 58 11.26 -9.32 -3.89
C ASN A 58 10.09 -8.74 -3.09
N LEU A 59 9.15 -8.04 -3.75
CA LEU A 59 7.95 -7.50 -3.09
C LEU A 59 6.73 -8.44 -3.20
N LYS A 60 6.77 -9.46 -4.06
CA LYS A 60 5.66 -10.39 -4.22
C LYS A 60 5.51 -11.23 -2.95
N GLY A 61 4.38 -11.09 -2.27
CA GLY A 61 4.14 -11.75 -0.98
C GLY A 61 4.85 -11.09 0.21
N ALA A 62 5.46 -9.93 0.02
CA ALA A 62 6.09 -9.17 1.11
C ALA A 62 5.08 -8.51 2.05
N PHE A 63 3.77 -8.55 1.73
CA PHE A 63 2.71 -7.99 2.57
C PHE A 63 1.60 -8.99 2.80
N VAL A 64 1.08 -9.03 4.03
CA VAL A 64 -0.01 -9.90 4.45
C VAL A 64 -1.01 -9.12 5.29
N ALA A 65 -2.30 -9.37 5.07
CA ALA A 65 -3.33 -8.89 5.97
C ALA A 65 -3.43 -9.85 7.17
N ARG A 66 -2.97 -9.43 8.37
CA ARG A 66 -2.89 -10.31 9.55
C ARG A 66 -4.26 -10.64 10.15
N TYR A 67 -5.20 -9.70 10.06
CA TYR A 67 -6.52 -9.84 10.64
C TYR A 67 -7.59 -9.56 9.57
N PRO A 68 -7.93 -10.57 8.73
CA PRO A 68 -8.88 -10.38 7.63
C PRO A 68 -10.23 -9.80 8.07
N GLY A 69 -10.73 -10.14 9.26
CA GLY A 69 -11.97 -9.57 9.80
C GLY A 69 -11.94 -8.04 10.01
N LEU A 70 -10.76 -7.43 10.12
CA LEU A 70 -10.64 -5.97 10.19
C LEU A 70 -10.82 -5.30 8.81
N VAL A 71 -10.66 -6.06 7.72
CA VAL A 71 -10.57 -5.58 6.34
C VAL A 71 -11.74 -6.03 5.47
N ALA A 72 -12.23 -7.25 5.70
CA ALA A 72 -13.27 -7.89 4.89
C ALA A 72 -14.54 -7.05 4.81
N GLY A 73 -15.08 -6.87 3.61
CA GLY A 73 -16.28 -6.08 3.36
C GLY A 73 -16.10 -4.56 3.50
N LYS A 74 -14.87 -4.06 3.71
CA LYS A 74 -14.61 -2.63 3.92
C LYS A 74 -13.90 -1.98 2.74
N SER A 75 -14.08 -0.67 2.67
CA SER A 75 -13.30 0.21 1.79
C SER A 75 -12.09 0.70 2.57
N VAL A 76 -10.89 0.42 2.06
CA VAL A 76 -9.64 0.68 2.79
C VAL A 76 -8.93 1.87 2.20
N LEU A 77 -8.58 2.85 3.05
CA LEU A 77 -7.66 3.93 2.69
C LEU A 77 -6.24 3.51 3.08
N LEU A 78 -5.41 3.16 2.11
CA LEU A 78 -3.98 2.89 2.26
C LEU A 78 -3.20 4.20 2.17
N VAL A 79 -2.33 4.48 3.13
CA VAL A 79 -1.56 5.73 3.20
C VAL A 79 -0.07 5.41 3.12
N ASP A 80 0.67 6.10 2.26
CA ASP A 80 2.13 5.98 2.12
C ASP A 80 2.78 7.37 2.13
N ASP A 81 4.08 7.47 2.40
CA ASP A 81 4.78 8.77 2.35
C ASP A 81 5.06 9.19 0.90
N VAL A 82 5.66 8.30 0.10
CA VAL A 82 6.11 8.59 -1.27
C VAL A 82 5.73 7.48 -2.24
N LEU A 83 4.94 7.82 -3.27
CA LEU A 83 4.68 6.93 -4.40
C LEU A 83 5.81 7.03 -5.44
N THR A 84 6.61 5.98 -5.60
CA THR A 84 7.61 5.90 -6.67
C THR A 84 7.10 5.08 -7.85
N THR A 85 7.44 3.80 -7.95
CA THR A 85 6.95 2.90 -9.01
C THR A 85 5.52 2.38 -8.75
N GLY A 86 5.00 2.59 -7.55
CA GLY A 86 3.74 2.01 -7.09
C GLY A 86 3.81 0.55 -6.68
N ALA A 87 4.98 -0.12 -6.76
CA ALA A 87 5.10 -1.55 -6.43
C ALA A 87 4.71 -1.88 -4.98
N THR A 88 5.11 -1.05 -4.01
CA THR A 88 4.72 -1.23 -2.60
C THR A 88 3.21 -1.14 -2.42
N ALA A 89 2.61 -0.06 -2.91
CA ALA A 89 1.17 0.18 -2.84
C ALA A 89 0.37 -0.92 -3.57
N ASP A 90 0.87 -1.39 -4.71
CA ASP A 90 0.29 -2.49 -5.47
C ASP A 90 0.21 -3.78 -4.65
N GLN A 91 1.32 -4.20 -4.04
CA GLN A 91 1.37 -5.43 -3.25
C GLN A 91 0.57 -5.33 -1.95
N CYS A 92 0.57 -4.17 -1.29
CA CYS A 92 -0.32 -3.91 -0.16
C CYS A 92 -1.79 -4.03 -0.57
N ALA A 93 -2.19 -3.41 -1.68
CA ALA A 93 -3.55 -3.48 -2.18
C ALA A 93 -3.94 -4.93 -2.54
N VAL A 94 -3.06 -5.70 -3.17
CA VAL A 94 -3.29 -7.12 -3.47
C VAL A 94 -3.53 -7.92 -2.18
N ALA A 95 -2.71 -7.72 -1.14
CA ALA A 95 -2.89 -8.42 0.13
C ALA A 95 -4.25 -8.11 0.77
N LEU A 96 -4.71 -6.86 0.69
CA LEU A 96 -5.98 -6.41 1.27
C LEU A 96 -7.20 -6.87 0.48
N LEU A 97 -7.14 -6.80 -0.85
CA LEU A 97 -8.20 -7.30 -1.71
C LEU A 97 -8.36 -8.82 -1.55
N ARG A 98 -7.25 -9.56 -1.43
CA ARG A 98 -7.29 -11.01 -1.11
C ARG A 98 -7.87 -11.31 0.27
N ALA A 99 -7.71 -10.39 1.22
CA ALA A 99 -8.34 -10.48 2.54
C ALA A 99 -9.82 -10.05 2.56
N GLY A 100 -10.40 -9.72 1.40
CA GLY A 100 -11.82 -9.40 1.26
C GLY A 100 -12.15 -7.90 1.32
N ALA A 101 -11.17 -6.99 1.23
CA ALA A 101 -11.48 -5.56 1.05
C ALA A 101 -12.33 -5.36 -0.21
N LEU A 102 -13.36 -4.51 -0.15
CA LEU A 102 -14.19 -4.13 -1.31
C LEU A 102 -13.45 -3.21 -2.28
N ARG A 103 -12.61 -2.33 -1.72
CA ARG A 103 -11.77 -1.40 -2.48
C ARG A 103 -10.60 -0.97 -1.64
N VAL A 104 -9.51 -0.61 -2.31
CA VAL A 104 -8.31 -0.03 -1.70
C VAL A 104 -8.02 1.29 -2.41
N VAL A 105 -8.06 2.39 -1.67
CA VAL A 105 -7.69 3.73 -2.13
C VAL A 105 -6.32 4.07 -1.56
N VAL A 106 -5.34 4.37 -2.40
CA VAL A 106 -3.98 4.73 -2.01
C VAL A 106 -3.86 6.25 -2.00
N VAL A 107 -3.37 6.81 -0.89
CA VAL A 107 -3.06 8.24 -0.73
C VAL A 107 -1.59 8.38 -0.37
N THR A 108 -0.90 9.29 -1.05
CA THR A 108 0.52 9.56 -0.79
C THR A 108 0.80 11.05 -0.65
N ALA A 109 1.76 11.41 0.22
CA ALA A 109 2.13 12.80 0.46
C ALA A 109 3.00 13.39 -0.65
N ALA A 110 3.78 12.55 -1.35
CA ALA A 110 4.59 12.94 -2.49
C ALA A 110 4.65 11.84 -3.56
N ARG A 111 5.07 12.22 -4.76
CA ARG A 111 5.29 11.31 -5.88
C ARG A 111 6.68 11.48 -6.49
N GLY A 112 7.31 10.37 -6.88
CA GLY A 112 8.48 10.39 -7.75
C GLY A 112 8.11 10.72 -9.20
N MET A 113 9.04 11.29 -9.96
CA MET A 113 8.88 11.46 -11.41
C MET A 113 9.15 10.13 -12.11
N VAL A 114 8.11 9.40 -12.52
CA VAL A 114 8.25 8.20 -13.36
C VAL A 114 7.25 8.28 -14.52
N SER A 115 7.73 8.01 -15.74
CA SER A 115 7.00 8.20 -17.01
C SER A 115 5.85 7.21 -17.27
N LYS A 116 5.71 6.15 -16.46
CA LYS A 116 4.67 5.12 -16.66
C LYS A 116 4.36 4.42 -15.34
N PHE A 117 3.15 4.62 -14.81
CA PHE A 117 2.65 3.83 -13.69
C PHE A 117 2.02 2.54 -14.24
N LEU A 118 2.45 1.39 -13.72
CA LEU A 118 1.86 0.10 -14.06
C LEU A 118 0.77 -0.21 -13.03
N PHE A 119 -0.41 0.38 -13.22
CA PHE A 119 -1.63 -0.13 -12.60
C PHE A 119 -2.31 -1.06 -13.61
N THR A 120 -2.65 -2.28 -13.19
CA THR A 120 -3.44 -3.24 -13.98
C THR A 120 -4.79 -2.64 -14.39
N PRO A 121 -5.44 -3.12 -15.46
CA PRO A 121 -6.69 -2.53 -15.96
C PRO A 121 -7.77 -2.57 -14.88
N GLY A 122 -8.32 -1.40 -14.52
CA GLY A 122 -9.42 -1.27 -13.54
C GLY A 122 -9.15 -0.32 -12.36
N GLY A 123 -7.96 0.28 -12.25
CA GLY A 123 -7.67 1.32 -11.27
C GLY A 123 -7.77 2.73 -11.86
N THR A 124 -8.51 3.64 -11.20
CA THR A 124 -8.59 5.05 -11.60
C THR A 124 -7.60 5.88 -10.79
N ILE A 125 -6.74 6.64 -11.46
CA ILE A 125 -5.80 7.57 -10.83
C ILE A 125 -6.41 8.97 -10.86
N HIS A 126 -6.61 9.59 -9.70
CA HIS A 126 -7.04 10.97 -9.58
C HIS A 126 -5.87 11.81 -9.03
N ASN A 127 -5.44 12.80 -9.81
CA ASN A 127 -4.42 13.75 -9.39
C ASN A 127 -5.10 14.98 -8.76
N THR A 128 -5.01 15.14 -7.45
CA THR A 128 -5.75 16.19 -6.73
C THR A 128 -4.92 17.46 -6.45
N SER A 129 -3.59 17.43 -6.64
CA SER A 129 -2.72 18.62 -6.72
C SER A 129 -1.33 18.21 -7.23
N LYS A 130 -0.41 19.16 -7.51
CA LYS A 130 0.98 18.84 -7.92
C LYS A 130 1.74 17.94 -6.91
N SER A 131 1.24 17.78 -5.68
CA SER A 131 1.93 17.10 -4.58
C SER A 131 1.30 15.78 -4.13
N SER A 132 0.02 15.50 -4.43
CA SER A 132 -0.69 14.33 -3.86
C SER A 132 -1.40 13.50 -4.93
N ILE A 133 -1.18 12.17 -4.90
CA ILE A 133 -1.90 11.21 -5.77
C ILE A 133 -2.89 10.41 -4.94
N ILE A 134 -4.12 10.30 -5.46
CA ILE A 134 -5.13 9.33 -5.02
C ILE A 134 -5.28 8.27 -6.12
N CYS A 135 -5.06 7.01 -5.78
CA CYS A 135 -5.31 5.89 -6.70
C CYS A 135 -6.37 4.96 -6.12
N VAL A 136 -7.39 4.60 -6.90
CA VAL A 136 -8.46 3.70 -6.47
C VAL A 136 -8.28 2.35 -7.14
N LYS A 137 -8.25 1.27 -6.36
CA LYS A 137 -8.35 -0.11 -6.82
C LYS A 137 -9.62 -0.76 -6.28
N ASN A 138 -10.45 -1.27 -7.18
CA ASN A 138 -11.62 -2.04 -6.82
C ASN A 138 -11.28 -3.54 -6.78
N THR A 139 -12.11 -4.33 -6.08
CA THR A 139 -12.10 -5.79 -6.22
C THR A 139 -12.18 -6.18 -7.69
N MET A 140 -11.35 -7.14 -8.11
CA MET A 140 -11.57 -7.82 -9.38
C MET A 140 -13.01 -8.36 -9.34
N GLY A 141 -13.81 -7.96 -10.33
CA GLY A 141 -15.22 -8.34 -10.39
C GLY A 141 -15.36 -9.85 -10.20
N ARG A 142 -16.36 -10.24 -9.40
CA ARG A 142 -16.86 -11.63 -9.41
C ARG A 142 -17.31 -11.93 -10.83
N GLY A 143 -16.43 -12.52 -11.63
CA GLY A 143 -16.82 -13.26 -12.82
C GLY A 143 -17.68 -14.44 -12.36
N HIS A 144 -18.82 -14.58 -13.03
CA HIS A 144 -19.88 -15.58 -12.93
C HIS A 144 -19.57 -16.93 -12.26
N MET A 145 -20.59 -17.37 -11.50
CA MET A 145 -21.09 -18.75 -11.25
C MET A 145 -20.07 -19.89 -11.25
#